data_AF-A0A932TCA6-F1
#
_entry.id   AF-A0A932TCA6-F1
#
_cell.length_a   1.000
_cell.length_b   1.000
_cell.length_c   1.000
_cell.angle_alpha   90.00
_cell.angle_beta   90.00
_cell.angle_gamma   90.00
#
_symmetry.space_group_name_H-M   'P 1'
#
loop_
_entity.id
_entity.type
_entity.pdbx_description
1 polymer ?
#
loop_
_entity_poly.entity_id
_entity_poly.type
_entity_poly.pdbx_seq_one_letter_code
_entity_poly.pdbx_strand_id
1 'polypeptide(L)' 'MNSCELKKKDNMPKYRIINGDADDVEYWVNRLAAQGYIVSHIAACNPLQVVVLLARTGKSPPPAAENESGGRVTKPGE' A
#
# COMPACT_ATOMS: atom_id res chain seq x y z
N MET A 1 11.41 -31.41 7.73
CA MET A 1 11.65 -30.06 7.17
C MET A 1 10.31 -29.55 6.67
N ASN A 2 9.63 -28.70 7.45
CA ASN A 2 8.30 -28.19 7.08
C ASN A 2 8.47 -26.92 6.24
N SER A 3 8.39 -27.09 4.91
CA SER A 3 8.23 -25.97 3.98
C SER A 3 6.83 -25.38 4.15
N CYS A 4 6.73 -24.13 4.60
CA CYS A 4 5.49 -23.36 4.56
C CYS A 4 5.16 -23.00 3.10
N GLU A 5 4.74 -23.98 2.31
CA GLU A 5 4.15 -23.74 1.00
C GLU A 5 2.72 -23.23 1.20
N LEU A 6 2.54 -21.92 1.00
CA LEU A 6 1.23 -21.32 0.79
C LEU A 6 0.62 -21.93 -0.48
N LYS A 7 -0.21 -22.96 -0.32
CA LYS A 7 -1.02 -23.54 -1.40
C LYS A 7 -1.84 -22.40 -2.02
N LYS A 8 -1.47 -21.98 -3.24
CA LYS A 8 -2.29 -21.12 -4.09
C LYS A 8 -3.63 -21.83 -4.30
N LYS A 9 -4.65 -21.45 -3.55
CA LYS A 9 -6.04 -21.67 -3.95
C LYS A 9 -6.37 -20.59 -4.98
N ASP A 10 -6.99 -20.95 -6.09
CA ASP A 10 -7.47 -20.07 -7.18
C ASP A 10 -8.37 -18.89 -6.76
N ASN A 11 -8.61 -18.72 -5.46
CA ASN A 11 -9.38 -17.63 -4.88
C ASN A 11 -8.63 -16.90 -3.74
N MET A 12 -7.29 -16.94 -3.74
CA MET A 12 -6.50 -16.09 -2.84
C MET A 12 -6.46 -14.66 -3.42
N PRO A 13 -6.84 -13.62 -2.64
CA PRO A 13 -6.63 -12.25 -3.08
C PRO A 13 -5.15 -12.08 -3.40
N LYS A 14 -4.83 -11.40 -4.51
CA LYS A 14 -3.44 -11.23 -4.93
C LYS A 14 -2.67 -10.52 -3.82
N TYR A 15 -1.90 -11.28 -3.05
CA TYR A 15 -1.06 -10.75 -1.97
C TYR A 15 0.26 -10.26 -2.55
N ARG A 16 0.78 -9.18 -1.98
CA ARG A 16 2.10 -8.64 -2.28
C ARG A 16 2.86 -8.42 -0.99
N ILE A 17 4.11 -8.87 -0.94
CA ILE A 17 4.98 -8.75 0.22
C ILE A 17 5.98 -7.64 -0.06
N ILE A 18 6.16 -6.74 0.90
CA ILE A 18 7.17 -5.68 0.87
C ILE A 18 8.07 -5.86 2.06
N ASN A 19 9.36 -5.73 1.84
CA ASN A 19 10.38 -5.84 2.85
C ASN A 19 11.42 -4.75 2.60
N GLY A 20 11.72 -3.96 3.62
CA GLY A 20 12.74 -2.92 3.58
C GLY A 20 12.75 -2.12 4.89
N ASP A 21 13.47 -1.01 4.87
CA ASP A 21 13.41 0.00 5.92
C ASP A 21 12.03 0.67 5.98
N ALA A 22 11.74 1.32 7.11
CA ALA A 22 10.42 1.89 7.36
C ALA A 22 9.98 2.90 6.26
N ASP A 23 10.89 3.78 5.83
CA ASP A 23 10.64 4.76 4.77
C ASP A 23 10.33 4.11 3.41
N ASP A 24 11.12 3.11 3.00
CA ASP A 24 10.89 2.38 1.75
C ASP A 24 9.55 1.64 1.78
N VAL A 25 9.25 0.98 2.91
CA VAL A 25 8.00 0.26 3.11
C VAL A 25 6.81 1.22 3.04
N GLU A 26 6.89 2.37 3.70
CA GLU A 26 5.84 3.40 3.67
C GLU A 26 5.59 3.89 2.25
N TYR A 27 6.65 4.21 1.50
CA TYR A 27 6.56 4.66 0.11
C TYR A 27 5.80 3.63 -0.75
N TRP A 28 6.18 2.35 -0.67
CA TRP A 28 5.54 1.32 -1.47
C TRP A 28 4.11 0.99 -1.02
N VAL A 29 3.83 1.02 0.27
CA VAL A 29 2.47 0.82 0.82
C VAL A 29 1.54 1.91 0.29
N ASN A 30 1.94 3.19 0.35
CA ASN A 30 1.14 4.29 -0.20
C ASN A 30 0.90 4.15 -1.71
N ARG A 31 1.94 3.80 -2.46
CA ARG A 31 1.82 3.60 -3.92
C ARG A 31 0.90 2.45 -4.30
N LEU A 32 0.85 1.39 -3.49
CA LEU A 32 -0.03 0.25 -3.73
C LEU A 32 -1.43 0.47 -3.15
N ALA A 33 -1.58 1.27 -2.10
CA ALA A 33 -2.88 1.72 -1.62
C ALA A 33 -3.66 2.45 -2.73
N ALA A 34 -2.99 3.32 -3.48
CA ALA A 34 -3.54 3.98 -4.67
C ALA A 34 -3.92 3.02 -5.82
N GLN A 35 -3.51 1.75 -5.75
CA GLN A 35 -3.86 0.70 -6.72
C GLN A 35 -4.93 -0.28 -6.17
N GLY A 36 -5.51 0.02 -5.01
CA GLY A 36 -6.53 -0.81 -4.35
C GLY A 36 -5.95 -1.98 -3.55
N TYR A 37 -4.69 -1.88 -3.09
CA TYR A 37 -4.17 -2.79 -2.08
C TYR A 37 -4.43 -2.24 -0.69
N ILE A 38 -4.71 -3.13 0.26
CA ILE A 38 -4.85 -2.80 1.68
C ILE A 38 -3.79 -3.54 2.47
N VAL A 39 -3.31 -2.94 3.55
CA VAL A 39 -2.40 -3.61 4.47
C VAL A 39 -3.18 -4.69 5.22
N SER A 40 -2.73 -5.93 5.08
CA SER A 40 -3.31 -7.09 5.76
C SER A 40 -2.56 -7.42 7.04
N HIS A 41 -1.22 -7.43 7.00
CA HIS A 41 -0.36 -7.71 8.15
C HIS A 41 0.93 -6.87 8.06
N ILE A 42 1.49 -6.53 9.22
CA ILE A 42 2.79 -5.87 9.37
C ILE A 42 3.59 -6.66 10.41
N ALA A 43 4.87 -6.88 10.14
CA ALA A 43 5.80 -7.50 11.06
C ALA A 43 7.14 -6.75 11.02
N ALA A 44 7.72 -6.45 12.18
CA ALA A 44 9.10 -6.01 12.25
C ALA A 44 10.01 -7.23 12.35
N CYS A 45 10.92 -7.42 11.39
CA CYS A 45 11.90 -8.51 11.44
C CYS A 45 13.12 -8.11 12.27
N ASN A 46 13.53 -6.85 12.20
CA ASN A 46 14.66 -6.25 12.89
C ASN A 46 14.35 -4.77 13.19
N PRO A 47 15.11 -4.07 14.05
CA PRO A 47 14.88 -2.66 14.35
C PRO A 47 14.95 -1.72 13.13
N LEU A 48 15.56 -2.18 12.03
CA LEU A 48 15.66 -1.44 10.77
C LEU A 48 14.81 -2.06 9.64
N GLN A 49 14.11 -3.17 9.86
CA GLN A 49 13.48 -3.92 8.78
C GLN A 49 12.02 -4.26 9.10
N VAL A 50 11.13 -3.80 8.22
CA VAL A 50 9.69 -4.03 8.30
C VAL A 50 9.23 -4.85 7.10
N VAL A 51 8.37 -5.82 7.35
CA VAL A 51 7.70 -6.64 6.35
C VAL A 51 6.22 -6.36 6.38
N VAL A 52 5.64 -6.03 5.22
CA VAL A 52 4.22 -5.74 5.08
C VAL A 52 3.61 -6.69 4.05
N LEU A 53 2.50 -7.32 4.43
CA LEU A 53 1.65 -8.11 3.55
C LEU A 53 0.47 -7.26 3.11
N LEU A 54 0.38 -6.99 1.81
CA LEU A 54 -0.69 -6.23 1.17
C LEU A 54 -1.65 -7.19 0.46
N ALA A 55 -2.96 -7.00 0.61
CA ALA A 55 -3.98 -7.75 -0.09
C ALA A 55 -4.70 -6.83 -1.10
N ARG A 56 -4.89 -7.29 -2.35
CA ARG A 56 -5.66 -6.52 -3.33
C ARG A 56 -7.16 -6.67 -3.07
N THR A 57 -7.83 -5.57 -2.74
CA THR A 57 -9.30 -5.56 -2.74
C THR A 57 -9.76 -5.35 -4.18
N GLY A 58 -10.67 -6.18 -4.69
CA GLY A 58 -11.27 -6.00 -6.01
C GLY A 58 -12.12 -4.72 -6.16
N LYS A 59 -12.17 -3.89 -5.11
CA LYS A 59 -12.76 -2.56 -5.11
C LYS A 59 -11.71 -1.57 -5.56
N SER A 60 -12.01 -0.84 -6.63
CA SER A 60 -11.28 0.36 -7.03
C SER A 60 -11.07 1.23 -5.79
N PRO A 61 -9.84 1.71 -5.54
CA PRO A 61 -9.60 2.58 -4.39
C PRO A 61 -10.52 3.79 -4.47
N PRO A 62 -10.95 4.36 -3.33
CA PRO A 62 -11.54 5.70 -3.35
C PRO A 62 -10.55 6.62 -4.07
N PRO A 63 -11.03 7.59 -4.87
CA PRO A 63 -10.15 8.55 -5.52
C PRO A 63 -9.19 9.08 -4.45
N ALA A 64 -7.89 9.04 -4.74
CA ALA A 64 -6.91 9.65 -3.86
C ALA A 64 -7.45 11.03 -3.53
N ALA A 65 -7.67 11.31 -2.24
CA ALA A 65 -8.01 12.64 -1.82
C ALA A 65 -6.83 13.51 -2.27
N GLU A 66 -6.99 14.19 -3.42
CA GLU A 66 -6.21 15.36 -3.74
C GLU A 66 -6.34 16.21 -2.49
N ASN A 67 -5.27 16.23 -1.70
CA ASN A 67 -5.15 17.21 -0.65
C ASN A 67 -5.01 18.51 -1.40
N GLU A 68 -6.15 19.11 -1.72
CA GLU A 68 -6.31 20.46 -2.21
C GLU A 68 -5.81 21.35 -1.07
N SER A 69 -4.50 21.51 -0.98
CA SER A 69 -3.86 22.53 -0.16
C SER A 69 -4.36 23.86 -0.71
N GLY A 70 -5.28 24.44 0.04
CA GLY A 70 -6.14 25.52 -0.41
C GLY A 70 -5.39 26.76 -0.88
N GLY A 71 -6.06 27.51 -1.76
CA GLY A 71 -5.56 28.79 -2.23
C GLY A 71 -6.43 29.42 -3.30
N ARG A 72 -7.73 29.58 -3.03
CA ARG A 72 -8.62 30.45 -3.82
C ARG A 72 -8.07 31.88 -3.83
N VAL A 73 -7.99 32.53 -5.01
CA VAL A 73 -8.55 33.87 -5.33
C VAL A 73 -8.02 34.41 -6.69
N THR A 74 -8.96 34.43 -7.66
CA THR A 74 -9.25 35.39 -8.76
C THR A 74 -8.16 35.91 -9.72
N LYS A 75 -8.36 35.64 -11.03
CA LYS A 75 -8.10 36.57 -12.16
C LYS A 75 -9.21 37.64 -12.20
N PRO A 76 -9.02 38.87 -12.74
CA PRO A 76 -8.67 39.12 -14.14
C PRO A 76 -7.65 40.25 -14.36
N GLY A 77 -7.23 40.40 -15.62
CA GLY A 77 -6.13 41.29 -16.02
C GLY A 77 -6.47 42.76 -16.08
N GLU A 78 -5.38 43.54 -16.17
CA GLU A 78 -5.25 44.84 -16.80
C GLU A 78 -3.77 45.01 -17.18
#